data_AF-A0AAN0JHP9-F1
#
_entry.id   AF-A0AAN0JHP9-F1
#
_cell.length_a   1.000
_cell.length_b   1.000
_cell.length_c   1.000
_cell.angle_alpha   90.00
_cell.angle_beta   90.00
_cell.angle_gamma   90.00
#
_symmetry.space_group_name_H-M   'P 1'
#
loop_
_entity.id
_entity.type
_entity.pdbx_description
1 polymer ?
#
loop_
_entity_poly.entity_id
_entity_poly.type
_entity_poly.pdbx_seq_one_letter_code
_entity_poly.pdbx_strand_id
1 'polypeptide(L)'
;MPSADNIKQIFSLASFVILFLSLGAAGTSLGLLQANTNNGVYAICHFFISYTQAMNSSLLNYNVPTCKLSIASAAIATICLALLTAIELISVSFQIYVKTLIAKILQVVIFVGSILFLFITMIVVSAGWGKTCATYRNITSSGGTPRSVFNINCNGPQYISDSSPFPPNGAEIITAAVFAGVGVLLAAGAFFVYIAQQQYIRPNNESFYSRELNTNKENNDNDD
;
A
#
# COMPACT_ATOMS: atom_id res chain seq x y z
N MET A 1 23.29 -18.77 -19.34
CA MET A 1 21.95 -18.76 -18.69
C MET A 1 22.15 -18.62 -17.20
N PRO A 2 21.44 -17.71 -16.50
CA PRO A 2 21.49 -17.67 -15.04
C PRO A 2 20.95 -18.99 -14.47
N SER A 3 21.57 -19.51 -13.41
CA SER A 3 21.10 -20.71 -12.71
C SER A 3 19.71 -20.45 -12.11
N ALA A 4 18.92 -21.51 -11.92
CA ALA A 4 17.57 -21.40 -11.35
C ALA A 4 17.58 -20.71 -9.98
N ASP A 5 18.67 -20.82 -9.21
CA ASP A 5 18.81 -20.17 -7.91
C ASP A 5 19.15 -18.68 -8.03
N ASN A 6 19.93 -18.28 -9.04
CA ASN A 6 20.14 -16.86 -9.35
C ASN A 6 18.84 -16.17 -9.76
N ILE A 7 17.99 -16.83 -10.56
CA ILE A 7 16.68 -16.28 -10.95
C ILE A 7 15.78 -16.09 -9.72
N LYS A 8 15.73 -17.08 -8.82
CA LYS A 8 14.93 -16.98 -7.59
C LYS A 8 15.39 -15.84 -6.69
N GLN A 9 16.70 -15.66 -6.54
CA GLN A 9 17.27 -14.60 -5.71
C GLN A 9 16.97 -13.21 -6.28
N ILE A 10 17.06 -13.05 -7.60
CA ILE A 10 16.71 -11.78 -8.29
C ILE A 10 15.23 -11.44 -8.07
N PHE A 11 14.33 -12.42 -8.20
CA PHE A 11 12.90 -12.19 -7.97
C PHE A 11 12.58 -11.84 -6.51
N SER A 12 13.19 -12.55 -5.54
CA SER A 12 13.00 -12.25 -4.11
C SER A 12 13.55 -10.87 -3.75
N LEU A 13 14.68 -10.47 -4.31
CA LEU A 13 15.23 -9.12 -4.15
C LEU A 13 14.32 -8.05 -4.77
N ALA A 14 13.82 -8.28 -5.99
CA ALA A 14 12.91 -7.35 -6.66
C ALA A 14 11.60 -7.18 -5.87
N SER A 15 11.02 -8.30 -5.41
CA SER A 15 9.84 -8.32 -4.53
C SER A 15 10.08 -7.53 -3.25
N PHE A 16 11.22 -7.76 -2.59
CA PHE A 16 11.61 -7.01 -1.39
C PHE A 16 11.72 -5.50 -1.64
N VAL A 17 12.40 -5.08 -2.72
CA VAL A 17 12.55 -3.65 -3.06
C VAL A 17 11.18 -3.01 -3.31
N ILE A 18 10.29 -3.68 -4.05
CA ILE A 18 8.94 -3.18 -4.33
C ILE A 18 8.13 -3.07 -3.03
N LEU A 19 8.17 -4.07 -2.17
CA LEU A 19 7.48 -4.05 -0.88
C LEU A 19 8.01 -2.96 0.05
N PHE A 20 9.33 -2.74 0.06
CA PHE A 20 9.94 -1.68 0.84
C PHE A 20 9.52 -0.28 0.36
N LEU A 21 9.50 -0.04 -0.95
CA LEU A 21 8.99 1.20 -1.53
C LEU A 21 7.49 1.40 -1.24
N SER A 22 6.70 0.33 -1.34
CA SER A 22 5.26 0.35 -1.03
C SER A 22 5.00 0.68 0.44
N LEU A 23 5.81 0.13 1.35
CA LEU A 23 5.76 0.41 2.77
C LEU A 23 6.11 1.87 3.06
N GLY A 24 7.14 2.42 2.40
CA GLY A 24 7.47 3.83 2.48
C GLY A 24 6.31 4.72 2.04
N ALA A 25 5.72 4.43 0.88
CA ALA A 25 4.57 5.17 0.37
C ALA A 25 3.35 5.08 1.31
N ALA A 26 3.01 3.89 1.82
CA ALA A 26 1.92 3.71 2.78
C ALA A 26 2.18 4.47 4.09
N GLY A 27 3.42 4.43 4.60
CA GLY A 27 3.84 5.18 5.78
C GLY A 27 3.72 6.69 5.58
N THR A 28 4.12 7.21 4.41
CA THR A 28 3.91 8.63 4.09
C THR A 28 2.43 8.98 4.03
N SER A 29 1.58 8.15 3.39
CA SER A 29 0.14 8.36 3.36
C SER A 29 -0.47 8.41 4.76
N LEU A 30 -0.06 7.52 5.67
CA LEU A 30 -0.50 7.51 7.06
C LEU A 30 -0.03 8.76 7.81
N GLY A 31 1.23 9.17 7.63
CA GLY A 31 1.78 10.39 8.23
C GLY A 31 1.04 11.65 7.78
N LEU A 32 0.70 11.75 6.48
CA LEU A 32 -0.08 12.86 5.95
C LEU A 32 -1.53 12.85 6.47
N LEU A 33 -2.13 11.68 6.68
CA LEU A 33 -3.45 11.52 7.31
C LEU A 33 -3.43 11.97 8.78
N GLN A 34 -2.39 11.61 9.53
CA GLN A 34 -2.20 12.03 10.91
C GLN A 34 -1.94 13.54 11.01
N ALA A 35 -1.14 14.12 10.11
CA ALA A 35 -0.91 15.57 10.05
C ALA A 35 -2.19 16.38 9.76
N ASN A 36 -3.21 15.74 9.17
CA ASN A 36 -4.52 16.33 8.90
C ASN A 36 -5.55 16.13 10.02
N THR A 37 -5.16 15.50 11.13
CA THR A 37 -6.04 15.23 12.26
C THR A 37 -5.42 15.70 13.56
N ASN A 38 -6.16 16.50 14.34
CA ASN A 38 -5.79 16.77 15.73
C ASN A 38 -6.57 15.83 16.65
N ASN A 39 -5.88 15.05 17.49
CA ASN A 39 -6.49 14.15 18.48
C ASN A 39 -6.72 14.80 19.85
N GLY A 40 -6.51 16.12 19.98
CA GLY A 40 -6.75 16.87 21.21
C GLY A 40 -8.24 17.08 21.54
N VAL A 41 -8.50 17.90 22.57
CA VAL A 41 -9.85 18.25 23.06
C VAL A 41 -10.76 18.81 21.95
N TYR A 42 -10.16 19.44 20.94
CA TYR A 42 -10.81 19.91 19.72
C TYR A 42 -10.38 19.01 18.55
N ALA A 43 -11.05 17.86 18.41
CA ALA A 43 -10.74 16.93 17.34
C ALA A 43 -11.17 17.51 15.99
N ILE A 44 -10.20 17.82 15.13
CA ILE A 44 -10.42 18.45 13.82
C ILE A 44 -9.90 17.52 12.74
N CYS A 45 -10.68 17.38 11.67
CA CYS A 45 -10.35 16.62 10.47
C CYS A 45 -10.47 17.58 9.27
N HIS A 46 -9.34 17.95 8.65
CA HIS A 46 -9.32 18.93 7.55
C HIS A 46 -9.85 18.37 6.21
N PHE A 47 -10.15 17.06 6.14
CA PHE A 47 -10.64 16.39 4.94
C PHE A 47 -12.15 16.39 4.75
N PHE A 48 -12.92 16.53 5.83
CA PHE A 48 -14.36 16.30 5.80
C PHE A 48 -15.09 17.50 6.39
N ILE A 49 -15.07 18.61 5.65
CA ILE A 49 -15.67 19.87 6.08
C ILE A 49 -17.03 20.02 5.41
N SER A 50 -18.07 20.08 6.22
CA SER A 50 -19.44 20.36 5.77
C SER A 50 -19.71 21.87 5.65
N TYR A 51 -20.81 22.24 4.99
CA TYR A 51 -21.20 23.64 4.78
C TYR A 51 -21.33 24.42 6.11
N THR A 52 -21.97 23.83 7.11
CA THR A 52 -22.17 24.45 8.43
C THR A 52 -20.85 24.66 9.16
N GLN A 53 -19.91 23.71 9.03
CA GLN A 53 -18.56 23.79 9.60
C GLN A 53 -17.69 24.83 8.86
N ALA A 54 -17.83 24.95 7.53
CA ALA A 54 -17.14 25.97 6.74
C ALA A 54 -17.64 27.40 7.06
N MET A 55 -18.90 27.55 7.48
CA MET A 55 -19.51 28.82 7.84
C MET A 55 -19.37 29.19 9.32
N ASN A 56 -19.20 28.20 10.21
CA ASN A 56 -19.08 28.42 11.64
C ASN A 56 -17.97 27.55 12.26
N SER A 57 -16.82 28.19 12.50
CA SER A 57 -15.63 27.57 13.12
C SER A 57 -15.81 27.17 14.59
N SER A 58 -16.89 27.59 15.25
CA SER A 58 -17.22 27.18 16.62
C SER A 58 -17.81 25.76 16.71
N LEU A 59 -18.13 25.11 15.59
CA LEU A 59 -18.52 23.70 15.57
C LEU A 59 -17.27 22.82 15.65
N LEU A 60 -16.93 22.40 16.86
CA LEU A 60 -15.70 21.66 17.20
C LEU A 60 -15.73 20.15 16.88
N ASN A 61 -16.69 19.68 16.08
CA ASN A 61 -16.85 18.25 15.77
C ASN A 61 -16.87 18.04 14.25
N TYR A 62 -15.68 18.04 13.64
CA TYR A 62 -15.47 17.86 12.20
C TYR A 62 -15.38 16.37 11.88
N ASN A 63 -16.47 15.73 11.43
CA ASN A 63 -16.54 14.36 10.87
C ASN A 63 -15.48 13.35 11.36
N VAL A 64 -15.20 13.37 12.67
CA VAL A 64 -14.09 12.68 13.33
C VAL A 64 -14.14 11.16 13.12
N PRO A 65 -15.32 10.50 13.13
CA PRO A 65 -15.40 9.07 12.88
C PRO A 65 -14.82 8.65 11.52
N THR A 66 -15.02 9.45 10.47
CA THR A 66 -14.56 9.12 9.12
C THR A 66 -13.04 9.29 9.00
N CYS A 67 -12.48 10.34 9.59
CA CYS A 67 -11.02 10.52 9.68
C CYS A 67 -10.37 9.38 10.50
N LYS A 68 -10.96 9.02 11.64
CA LYS A 68 -10.48 7.89 12.46
C LYS A 68 -10.51 6.56 11.71
N LEU A 69 -11.56 6.32 10.93
CA LEU A 69 -11.66 5.14 10.07
C LEU A 69 -10.53 5.13 9.04
N SER A 70 -10.27 6.26 8.37
CA SER A 70 -9.20 6.38 7.38
C SER A 70 -7.79 6.18 7.97
N ILE A 71 -7.55 6.70 9.18
CA ILE A 71 -6.28 6.51 9.88
C ILE A 71 -6.13 5.05 10.30
N ALA A 72 -7.19 4.44 10.84
CA ALA A 72 -7.17 3.04 11.23
C ALA A 72 -6.91 2.13 10.02
N SER A 73 -7.58 2.34 8.89
CA SER A 73 -7.35 1.56 7.67
C SER A 73 -5.93 1.75 7.13
N ALA A 74 -5.43 2.99 7.07
CA ALA A 74 -4.07 3.26 6.64
C ALA A 74 -3.03 2.61 7.57
N ALA A 75 -3.24 2.65 8.88
CA ALA A 75 -2.36 2.01 9.86
C ALA A 75 -2.34 0.49 9.68
N ILE A 76 -3.50 -0.15 9.54
CA ILE A 76 -3.58 -1.59 9.31
C ILE A 76 -2.87 -1.98 8.01
N ALA A 77 -3.10 -1.24 6.91
CA ALA A 77 -2.40 -1.47 5.65
C ALA A 77 -0.87 -1.37 5.81
N THR A 78 -0.40 -0.36 6.55
CA THR A 78 1.04 -0.15 6.78
C THR A 78 1.64 -1.28 7.60
N ILE A 79 0.93 -1.78 8.62
CA ILE A 79 1.34 -2.94 9.43
C ILE A 79 1.40 -4.21 8.55
N CYS A 80 0.38 -4.45 7.73
CA CYS A 80 0.37 -5.59 6.81
C CYS A 80 1.56 -5.52 5.83
N LEU A 81 1.86 -4.35 5.28
CA LEU A 81 3.03 -4.15 4.42
C LEU A 81 4.34 -4.36 5.17
N ALA A 82 4.46 -3.89 6.41
CA ALA A 82 5.65 -4.08 7.23
C ALA A 82 5.92 -5.57 7.48
N LEU A 83 4.87 -6.35 7.76
CA LEU A 83 4.96 -7.80 7.93
C LEU A 83 5.41 -8.49 6.63
N LEU A 84 4.86 -8.11 5.48
CA LEU A 84 5.27 -8.65 4.18
C LEU A 84 6.75 -8.33 3.88
N THR A 85 7.15 -7.07 4.07
CA THR A 85 8.53 -6.63 3.88
C THR A 85 9.50 -7.38 4.80
N ALA A 86 9.11 -7.62 6.05
CA ALA A 86 9.93 -8.38 7.00
C ALA A 86 10.07 -9.86 6.60
N ILE A 87 9.00 -10.51 6.14
CA ILE A 87 9.06 -11.88 5.63
C ILE A 87 10.01 -11.97 4.44
N GLU A 88 9.88 -11.04 3.48
CA GLU A 88 10.71 -11.03 2.28
C GLU A 88 12.18 -10.68 2.61
N LEU A 89 12.42 -9.79 3.57
CA LEU A 89 13.75 -9.47 4.09
C LEU A 89 14.44 -10.69 4.68
N ILE A 90 13.74 -11.49 5.48
CA ILE A 90 14.28 -12.73 6.06
C ILE A 90 14.63 -13.72 4.94
N SER A 91 13.76 -13.86 3.94
CA SER A 91 13.99 -14.71 2.77
C SER A 91 15.25 -14.31 2.00
N VAL A 92 15.44 -13.00 1.75
CA VAL A 92 16.63 -12.46 1.06
C VAL A 92 17.89 -12.59 1.92
N SER A 93 17.80 -12.28 3.22
CA SER A 93 18.98 -12.18 4.11
C SER A 93 19.58 -13.53 4.45
N PHE A 94 18.76 -14.53 4.73
CA PHE A 94 19.26 -15.83 5.17
C PHE A 94 19.35 -16.87 4.05
N GLN A 95 18.93 -16.51 2.82
CA GLN A 95 18.68 -17.47 1.73
C GLN A 95 17.81 -18.66 2.19
N ILE A 96 17.06 -18.51 3.29
CA ILE A 96 16.22 -19.55 3.85
C ILE A 96 14.98 -19.62 2.97
N TYR A 97 14.92 -20.66 2.14
CA TYR A 97 13.72 -21.00 1.41
C TYR A 97 12.65 -21.41 2.43
N VAL A 98 11.70 -20.51 2.69
CA VAL A 98 10.56 -20.80 3.57
C VAL A 98 9.68 -21.85 2.86
N LYS A 99 10.00 -23.14 3.06
CA LYS A 99 9.26 -24.31 2.51
C LYS A 99 7.86 -24.45 3.09
N THR A 100 7.50 -23.62 4.05
CA THR A 100 6.26 -23.79 4.81
C THR A 100 5.11 -23.18 4.03
N LEU A 101 4.25 -24.04 3.46
CA LEU A 101 3.02 -23.67 2.75
C LEU A 101 2.15 -22.68 3.55
N ILE A 102 2.22 -22.78 4.89
CA ILE A 102 1.58 -21.85 5.85
C ILE A 102 2.08 -20.40 5.66
N ALA A 103 3.38 -20.17 5.47
CA ALA A 103 3.93 -18.82 5.27
C ALA A 103 3.47 -18.21 3.94
N LYS A 104 3.38 -19.03 2.89
CA LYS A 104 2.84 -18.63 1.58
C LYS A 104 1.36 -18.25 1.67
N ILE A 105 0.54 -19.02 2.40
CA ILE A 105 -0.88 -18.71 2.64
C ILE A 105 -1.02 -17.41 3.43
N LEU A 106 -0.24 -17.26 4.50
CA LEU A 106 -0.26 -16.04 5.33
C LEU A 106 0.14 -14.81 4.50
N GLN A 107 1.16 -14.92 3.65
CA GLN A 107 1.59 -13.86 2.75
C GLN A 107 0.46 -13.41 1.82
N VAL A 108 -0.28 -14.34 1.21
CA VAL A 108 -1.44 -14.03 0.36
C VAL A 108 -2.55 -13.31 1.14
N VAL A 109 -2.89 -13.79 2.34
CA VAL A 109 -3.92 -13.16 3.18
C VAL A 109 -3.52 -11.72 3.55
N ILE A 110 -2.25 -11.52 3.93
CA ILE A 110 -1.74 -10.18 4.27
C ILE A 110 -1.72 -9.27 3.03
N PHE A 111 -1.39 -9.79 1.84
CA PHE A 111 -1.46 -9.05 0.58
C PHE A 111 -2.89 -8.56 0.29
N VAL A 112 -3.87 -9.45 0.33
CA VAL A 112 -5.28 -9.12 0.09
C VAL A 112 -5.77 -8.10 1.13
N GLY A 113 -5.41 -8.31 2.40
CA GLY A 113 -5.69 -7.35 3.47
C GLY A 113 -5.15 -5.95 3.18
N SER A 114 -3.86 -5.85 2.85
CA SER A 114 -3.21 -4.58 2.49
C SER A 114 -3.94 -3.84 1.36
N ILE A 115 -4.29 -4.56 0.28
CA ILE A 115 -4.99 -3.96 -0.87
C ILE A 115 -6.37 -3.43 -0.43
N LEU A 116 -7.14 -4.22 0.31
CA LEU A 116 -8.46 -3.82 0.78
C LEU A 116 -8.41 -2.58 1.68
N PHE A 117 -7.48 -2.55 2.63
CA PHE A 117 -7.36 -1.42 3.56
C PHE A 117 -6.82 -0.15 2.89
N LEU A 118 -5.89 -0.26 1.93
CA LEU A 118 -5.46 0.87 1.09
C LEU A 118 -6.62 1.40 0.25
N PHE A 119 -7.43 0.51 -0.33
CA PHE A 119 -8.58 0.89 -1.14
C PHE A 119 -9.66 1.62 -0.32
N ILE A 120 -9.98 1.11 0.89
CA ILE A 120 -10.89 1.79 1.81
C ILE A 120 -10.36 3.19 2.15
N THR A 121 -9.08 3.30 2.50
CA THR A 121 -8.44 4.59 2.79
C THR A 121 -8.58 5.55 1.61
N MET A 122 -8.30 5.08 0.39
CA MET A 122 -8.37 5.90 -0.82
C MET A 122 -9.79 6.40 -1.10
N ILE A 123 -10.81 5.54 -1.01
CA ILE A 123 -12.21 5.94 -1.20
C ILE A 123 -12.61 7.00 -0.18
N VAL A 124 -12.28 6.76 1.09
CA VAL A 124 -12.63 7.66 2.18
C VAL A 124 -11.98 9.03 1.96
N VAL A 125 -10.67 9.09 1.74
CA VAL A 125 -9.94 10.33 1.48
C VAL A 125 -10.47 11.06 0.24
N SER A 126 -10.70 10.34 -0.86
CA SER A 126 -11.19 10.94 -2.11
C SER A 126 -12.59 11.51 -1.98
N ALA A 127 -13.51 10.75 -1.36
CA ALA A 127 -14.89 11.19 -1.14
C ALA A 127 -14.95 12.36 -0.14
N GLY A 128 -14.11 12.33 0.90
CA GLY A 128 -13.99 13.42 1.87
C GLY A 128 -13.48 14.70 1.21
N TRP A 129 -12.33 14.61 0.55
CA TRP A 129 -11.72 15.75 -0.12
C TRP A 129 -12.62 16.34 -1.20
N GLY A 130 -13.24 15.48 -2.02
CA GLY A 130 -14.20 15.92 -3.05
C GLY A 130 -15.39 16.68 -2.45
N LYS A 131 -15.97 16.20 -1.35
CA LYS A 131 -17.06 16.89 -0.65
C LYS A 131 -16.63 18.23 -0.05
N THR A 132 -15.46 18.27 0.58
CA THR A 132 -14.89 19.51 1.15
C THR A 132 -14.69 20.55 0.06
N CYS A 133 -14.15 20.14 -1.09
CA CYS A 133 -13.93 21.00 -2.24
C CYS A 133 -15.23 21.51 -2.88
N ALA A 134 -16.22 20.64 -3.06
CA ALA A 134 -17.53 21.05 -3.56
C ALA A 134 -18.21 22.07 -2.62
N THR A 135 -18.09 21.85 -1.31
CA THR A 135 -18.63 22.76 -0.29
C THR A 135 -17.98 24.13 -0.37
N TYR A 136 -16.65 24.20 -0.42
CA TYR A 136 -15.92 25.47 -0.47
C TYR A 136 -16.18 26.24 -1.78
N ARG A 137 -16.30 25.52 -2.90
CA ARG A 137 -16.69 26.10 -4.19
C ARG A 137 -18.11 26.69 -4.15
N ASN A 138 -19.05 26.03 -3.48
CA ASN A 138 -20.42 26.52 -3.39
C ASN A 138 -20.51 27.83 -2.58
N ILE A 139 -19.77 27.91 -1.46
CA ILE A 139 -19.70 29.10 -0.61
C ILE A 139 -19.10 30.29 -1.38
N THR A 140 -17.97 30.09 -2.04
CA THR A 140 -17.31 31.15 -2.81
C THR A 140 -18.14 31.58 -4.03
N SER A 141 -18.80 30.64 -4.72
CA SER A 141 -19.65 30.94 -5.88
C SER A 141 -20.92 31.73 -5.53
N SER A 142 -21.40 31.63 -4.29
CA SER A 142 -22.55 32.40 -3.78
C SER A 142 -22.17 33.76 -3.23
N GLY A 143 -20.91 34.20 -3.39
CA GLY A 143 -20.39 35.46 -2.87
C GLY A 143 -20.10 35.45 -1.37
N GLY A 144 -20.19 34.27 -0.73
CA GLY A 144 -19.81 34.09 0.67
C GLY A 144 -18.29 33.96 0.81
N THR A 145 -17.75 34.56 1.87
CA THR A 145 -16.38 34.28 2.33
C THR A 145 -16.44 33.20 3.41
N PRO A 146 -15.79 32.04 3.20
CA PRO A 146 -15.67 31.02 4.24
C PRO A 146 -15.07 31.65 5.51
N ARG A 147 -15.80 31.58 6.62
CA ARG A 147 -15.36 32.13 7.91
C ARG A 147 -14.50 31.15 8.71
N SER A 148 -14.22 29.98 8.14
CA SER A 148 -13.26 29.03 8.70
C SER A 148 -11.85 29.63 8.69
N VAL A 149 -11.08 29.36 9.74
CA VAL A 149 -9.62 29.64 9.82
C VAL A 149 -8.78 28.94 8.74
N PHE A 150 -9.40 28.17 7.84
CA PHE A 150 -8.78 27.41 6.77
C PHE A 150 -9.08 28.06 5.42
N ASN A 151 -8.03 28.55 4.75
CA ASN A 151 -8.11 28.89 3.32
C ASN A 151 -7.83 27.63 2.51
N ILE A 152 -8.89 26.92 2.12
CA ILE A 152 -8.78 25.59 1.49
C ILE A 152 -8.51 25.76 0.00
N ASN A 153 -7.34 25.31 -0.45
CA ASN A 153 -7.05 25.20 -1.86
C ASN A 153 -7.26 23.76 -2.34
N CYS A 154 -8.24 23.53 -3.21
CA CYS A 154 -8.56 22.19 -3.68
C CYS A 154 -7.50 21.55 -4.59
N ASN A 155 -6.70 22.40 -5.25
CA ASN A 155 -5.75 21.98 -6.28
C ASN A 155 -4.30 22.36 -5.93
N GLY A 156 -4.06 22.91 -4.74
CA GLY A 156 -2.77 23.47 -4.36
C GLY A 156 -2.46 23.30 -2.88
N PRO A 157 -1.37 23.93 -2.41
CA PRO A 157 -0.99 23.91 -1.01
C PRO A 157 -2.11 24.51 -0.15
N GLN A 158 -2.38 23.90 1.00
CA GLN A 158 -3.26 24.52 1.98
C GLN A 158 -2.54 25.72 2.58
N TYR A 159 -3.21 26.86 2.76
CA TYR A 159 -2.62 28.00 3.46
C TYR A 159 -3.41 28.26 4.72
N ILE A 160 -2.77 28.03 5.86
CA ILE A 160 -3.19 28.61 7.14
C ILE A 160 -2.23 29.79 7.34
N SER A 161 -2.77 30.97 7.58
CA SER A 161 -2.08 32.26 7.68
C SER A 161 -0.60 32.19 8.11
N ASP A 162 0.30 32.77 7.31
CA ASP A 162 1.70 33.21 7.50
C ASP A 162 2.71 32.43 8.38
N SER A 163 2.37 31.30 9.03
CA SER A 163 3.32 30.54 9.85
C SER A 163 3.00 29.04 9.89
N SER A 164 3.81 28.26 9.14
CA SER A 164 4.26 26.85 9.31
C SER A 164 3.41 25.80 10.07
N PRO A 165 3.47 24.49 9.70
CA PRO A 165 3.52 23.89 8.38
C PRO A 165 2.10 23.61 7.85
N PHE A 166 1.96 23.62 6.53
CA PHE A 166 0.67 23.50 5.86
C PHE A 166 0.09 22.08 6.00
N PRO A 167 -1.20 21.92 6.35
CA PRO A 167 -1.82 20.60 6.36
C PRO A 167 -1.79 20.02 4.94
N PRO A 168 -1.46 18.73 4.77
CA PRO A 168 -1.41 18.09 3.45
C PRO A 168 -2.75 18.18 2.74
N ASN A 169 -2.74 18.40 1.43
CA ASN A 169 -3.96 18.37 0.65
C ASN A 169 -4.39 16.92 0.35
N GLY A 170 -5.66 16.74 -0.07
CA GLY A 170 -6.18 15.39 -0.32
C GLY A 170 -5.50 14.70 -1.48
N ALA A 171 -5.00 15.46 -2.45
CA ALA A 171 -4.28 14.93 -3.60
C ALA A 171 -2.94 14.29 -3.19
N GLU A 172 -2.21 14.86 -2.25
CA GLU A 172 -0.94 14.32 -1.73
C GLU A 172 -1.16 12.96 -1.06
N ILE A 173 -2.22 12.84 -0.26
CA ILE A 173 -2.58 11.59 0.41
C ILE A 173 -3.01 10.53 -0.59
N ILE A 174 -3.86 10.90 -1.55
CA ILE A 174 -4.31 9.99 -2.61
C ILE A 174 -3.11 9.50 -3.42
N THR A 175 -2.20 10.41 -3.78
CA THR A 175 -1.01 10.08 -4.57
C THR A 175 -0.13 9.09 -3.82
N ALA A 176 0.17 9.34 -2.54
CA ALA A 176 0.95 8.43 -1.70
C ALA A 176 0.28 7.05 -1.57
N ALA A 177 -1.04 7.01 -1.36
CA ALA A 177 -1.81 5.76 -1.28
C ALA A 177 -1.83 4.99 -2.61
N VAL A 178 -1.91 5.68 -3.76
CA VAL A 178 -1.86 5.07 -5.10
C VAL A 178 -0.48 4.47 -5.36
N PHE A 179 0.59 5.18 -5.04
CA PHE A 179 1.96 4.64 -5.16
C PHE A 179 2.15 3.39 -4.30
N ALA A 180 1.62 3.39 -3.07
CA ALA A 180 1.62 2.19 -2.24
C ALA A 180 0.85 1.05 -2.92
N GLY A 181 -0.38 1.29 -3.37
CA GLY A 181 -1.24 0.28 -4.00
C GLY A 181 -0.66 -0.34 -5.28
N VAL A 182 -0.10 0.48 -6.18
CA VAL A 182 0.58 0.00 -7.40
C VAL A 182 1.76 -0.88 -7.04
N GLY A 183 2.56 -0.50 -6.05
CA GLY A 183 3.66 -1.32 -5.58
C GLY A 183 3.20 -2.68 -5.03
N VAL A 184 2.10 -2.71 -4.26
CA VAL A 184 1.52 -3.99 -3.78
C VAL A 184 1.10 -4.90 -4.93
N LEU A 185 0.46 -4.34 -5.97
CA LEU A 185 0.05 -5.10 -7.16
C LEU A 185 1.24 -5.66 -7.93
N LEU A 186 2.30 -4.87 -8.08
CA LEU A 186 3.55 -5.31 -8.73
C LEU A 186 4.24 -6.43 -7.93
N ALA A 187 4.30 -6.31 -6.59
CA ALA A 187 4.85 -7.36 -5.73
C ALA A 187 4.02 -8.65 -5.80
N ALA A 188 2.69 -8.55 -5.82
CA ALA A 188 1.81 -9.70 -6.03
C ALA A 188 2.04 -10.35 -7.40
N GLY A 189 2.14 -9.56 -8.47
CA GLY A 189 2.46 -10.05 -9.82
C GLY A 189 3.80 -10.79 -9.87
N ALA A 190 4.85 -10.21 -9.28
CA ALA A 190 6.17 -10.86 -9.18
C ALA A 190 6.10 -12.19 -8.42
N PHE A 191 5.31 -12.26 -7.35
CA PHE A 191 5.09 -13.48 -6.59
C PHE A 191 4.36 -14.57 -7.40
N PHE A 192 3.32 -14.22 -8.16
CA PHE A 192 2.61 -15.18 -9.02
C PHE A 192 3.48 -15.69 -10.16
N VAL A 193 4.24 -14.80 -10.82
CA VAL A 193 5.20 -15.19 -11.87
C VAL A 193 6.26 -16.14 -11.30
N TYR A 194 6.75 -15.89 -10.09
CA TYR A 194 7.70 -16.77 -9.41
C TYR A 194 7.14 -18.18 -9.18
N ILE A 195 5.89 -18.30 -8.71
CA ILE A 195 5.24 -19.60 -8.50
C ILE A 195 5.07 -20.33 -9.84
N ALA A 196 4.63 -19.63 -10.88
CA ALA A 196 4.46 -20.21 -12.22
C ALA A 196 5.81 -20.71 -12.79
N GLN A 197 6.89 -19.94 -12.62
CA GLN A 197 8.23 -20.38 -13.03
C GLN A 197 8.74 -21.58 -12.22
N GLN A 198 8.48 -21.66 -10.92
CA GLN A 198 8.80 -22.86 -10.15
C GLN A 198 8.06 -24.10 -10.66
N GLN A 199 6.78 -23.96 -10.99
CA GLN A 199 5.98 -25.05 -11.57
C GLN A 199 6.43 -25.45 -12.97
N TYR A 200 7.06 -24.55 -13.74
CA TYR A 200 7.59 -24.84 -15.07
C TYR A 200 9.00 -25.45 -15.05
N ILE A 201 9.84 -25.09 -14.07
CA ILE A 201 11.21 -25.64 -13.92
C ILE A 201 11.19 -27.04 -13.28
N ARG A 202 10.23 -27.30 -12.37
CA ARG A 202 10.08 -28.60 -11.69
C ARG A 202 9.80 -29.81 -12.63
N PRO A 203 8.96 -29.73 -13.67
CA PRO A 203 8.71 -30.85 -14.58
C PRO A 203 9.92 -31.18 -15.47
N ASN A 204 10.78 -30.19 -15.77
CA ASN A 204 11.95 -30.45 -16.61
C ASN A 204 13.07 -31.19 -15.87
N ASN A 205 13.25 -30.97 -14.56
CA ASN A 205 14.26 -31.70 -13.79
C ASN A 205 13.86 -33.15 -13.49
N GLU A 206 12.57 -33.45 -13.29
CA GLU A 206 12.11 -34.84 -13.19
C GLU A 206 12.26 -35.56 -14.54
N SER A 207 12.00 -34.88 -15.66
CA SER A 207 12.21 -35.47 -16.99
C SER A 207 13.68 -35.74 -17.35
N PHE A 208 14.62 -34.92 -16.86
CA PHE A 208 16.05 -35.09 -17.14
C PHE A 208 16.64 -36.23 -16.30
N TYR A 209 16.30 -36.30 -15.01
CA TYR A 209 16.72 -37.41 -14.14
C TYR A 209 16.11 -38.75 -14.58
N SER A 210 14.85 -38.78 -15.01
CA SER A 210 14.25 -39.99 -15.57
C SER A 210 14.83 -40.38 -16.93
N ARG A 211 15.34 -39.41 -17.72
CA ARG A 211 16.03 -39.70 -18.99
C ARG A 211 17.43 -40.26 -18.77
N GLU A 212 18.22 -39.72 -17.82
CA GLU A 212 19.54 -40.26 -17.47
C GLU A 212 19.46 -41.63 -16.78
N LEU A 213 18.44 -41.87 -15.95
CA LEU A 213 18.24 -43.18 -15.31
C LEU A 213 17.86 -44.27 -16.33
N ASN A 214 17.09 -43.92 -17.36
CA ASN A 214 16.74 -44.85 -18.43
C ASN A 214 17.91 -45.15 -19.37
N THR A 215 18.75 -44.16 -19.71
CA THR A 215 19.95 -44.40 -20.53
C THR A 215 21.03 -45.22 -19.81
N ASN A 216 21.16 -45.08 -18.48
CA ASN A 216 22.09 -45.90 -17.70
C ASN A 216 21.58 -47.32 -17.45
N LYS A 217 20.26 -47.53 -17.49
CA LYS A 217 19.67 -48.87 -17.39
C LYS A 217 19.77 -49.64 -18.71
N GLU A 218 19.59 -48.96 -19.84
CA GLU A 218 19.67 -49.56 -21.18
C GLU A 218 21.12 -49.93 -21.59
N ASN A 219 22.14 -49.28 -21.01
CA ASN A 219 23.55 -49.64 -21.24
C ASN A 219 24.04 -50.82 -20.39
N ASN A 220 23.34 -51.20 -19.31
CA ASN A 220 23.72 -52.33 -18.46
C ASN A 220 23.06 -53.65 -18.86
N ASP A 221 22.08 -53.63 -19.76
CA ASP A 221 21.37 -54.83 -20.24
C ASP A 221 21.94 -55.36 -21.58
N ASN A 222 23.07 -54.81 -22.07
CA ASN A 222 23.71 -55.21 -23.33
C ASN A 222 25.10 -55.87 -23.17
N ASP A 223 25.50 -56.23 -21.94
CA ASP A 223 26.77 -56.91 -21.64
C ASP A 223 26.56 -58.36 -21.14
N ASP A 224 25.69 -59.13 -21.82
CA ASP A 224 25.61 -60.61 -21.71
C ASP A 224 25.77 -61.28 -23.08
#